data_AF-A0A2W4WWF6-F1
#
_entry.id   AF-A0A2W4WWF6-F1
#
_cell.length_a   1.000
_cell.length_b   1.000
_cell.length_c   1.000
_cell.angle_alpha   90.00
_cell.angle_beta   90.00
_cell.angle_gamma   90.00
#
_symmetry.space_group_name_H-M   'P 1'
#
loop_
_entity.id
_entity.type
_entity.pdbx_description
1 polymer ?
#
loop_
_entity_poly.entity_id
_entity_poly.type
_entity_poly.pdbx_seq_one_letter_code
_entity_poly.pdbx_strand_id
1 'polypeptide(L)'
;MTTTKPSDTEYWFARRYPIGSISRSMAPVHWKGWLVVAGFVTCLMLGGVAFAWFGAHDRMAMGIALFALAAFIGGLWFISVTRVRGDPIRTVADYKRDKPSV
;
A
#
# COMPACT_ATOMS: atom_id res chain seq x y z
N MET A 1 -34.55 -11.24 -8.09
CA MET A 1 -33.27 -10.52 -7.92
C MET A 1 -32.43 -11.28 -6.91
N THR A 2 -31.61 -12.20 -7.39
CA THR A 2 -30.66 -12.95 -6.57
C THR A 2 -29.48 -12.04 -6.24
N THR A 3 -29.35 -11.66 -4.98
CA THR A 3 -28.18 -10.96 -4.46
C THR A 3 -27.02 -11.95 -4.42
N THR A 4 -26.31 -12.07 -5.55
CA THR A 4 -25.02 -12.74 -5.58
C THR A 4 -24.07 -11.94 -4.68
N LYS A 5 -23.83 -12.47 -3.48
CA LYS A 5 -22.71 -12.07 -2.62
C LYS A 5 -21.47 -12.17 -3.51
N PRO A 6 -20.79 -11.05 -3.87
CA PRO A 6 -19.68 -11.14 -4.80
C PRO A 6 -18.63 -12.07 -4.18
N SER A 7 -18.36 -13.15 -4.91
CA SER A 7 -17.40 -14.22 -4.64
C SER A 7 -16.13 -13.75 -3.94
N ASP A 8 -15.88 -14.27 -2.73
CA ASP A 8 -14.61 -14.61 -2.04
C ASP A 8 -13.29 -13.87 -2.38
N THR A 9 -13.36 -12.67 -2.95
CA THR A 9 -12.19 -11.89 -3.30
C THR A 9 -11.95 -10.93 -2.16
N GLU A 10 -11.08 -11.35 -1.24
CA GLU A 10 -10.70 -10.54 -0.09
C GLU A 10 -9.88 -9.34 -0.55
N TYR A 11 -10.55 -8.19 -0.71
CA TYR A 11 -9.92 -6.93 -1.09
C TYR A 11 -9.13 -6.37 0.08
N TRP A 12 -7.86 -6.04 -0.17
CA TRP A 12 -6.96 -5.53 0.88
C TRP A 12 -7.03 -4.00 0.98
N PHE A 13 -7.34 -3.36 -0.14
CA PHE A 13 -7.44 -1.92 -0.29
C PHE A 13 -8.78 -1.54 -0.90
N ALA A 14 -9.34 -0.41 -0.49
CA ALA A 14 -10.53 0.18 -1.10
C ALA A 14 -10.30 1.65 -1.41
N ARG A 15 -11.10 2.20 -2.32
CA ARG A 15 -11.00 3.61 -2.70
C ARG A 15 -11.40 4.51 -1.54
N ARG A 16 -10.63 5.56 -1.27
CA ARG A 16 -11.04 6.59 -0.31
C ARG A 16 -12.12 7.52 -0.84
N TYR A 17 -12.16 7.72 -2.16
CA TYR A 17 -13.05 8.68 -2.81
C TYR A 17 -13.94 8.02 -3.88
N PRO A 18 -15.18 8.52 -4.05
CA PRO A 18 -16.13 8.01 -5.04
C PRO A 18 -15.61 8.16 -6.48
N ILE A 19 -16.19 7.36 -7.38
CA ILE A 19 -15.92 7.38 -8.83
C ILE A 19 -16.23 8.79 -9.36
N GLY A 20 -15.22 9.49 -9.92
CA GLY A 20 -15.32 10.89 -10.36
C GLY A 20 -14.38 11.88 -9.65
N SER A 21 -13.79 11.50 -8.51
CA SER A 21 -12.77 12.31 -7.82
C SER A 21 -11.40 12.26 -8.53
N ILE A 22 -10.74 13.42 -8.66
CA ILE A 22 -9.35 13.54 -9.16
C ILE A 22 -8.38 12.69 -8.32
N SER A 23 -8.67 12.54 -7.02
CA SER A 23 -7.85 11.73 -6.12
C SER A 23 -8.22 10.24 -6.24
N ARG A 24 -7.30 9.46 -6.82
CA ARG A 24 -7.36 7.98 -6.90
C ARG A 24 -6.70 7.30 -5.70
N SER A 25 -6.83 7.90 -4.53
CA SER A 25 -6.21 7.38 -3.31
C SER A 25 -6.90 6.10 -2.84
N MET A 26 -6.11 5.06 -2.56
CA MET A 26 -6.56 3.81 -1.96
C MET A 26 -6.14 3.76 -0.50
N ALA A 27 -6.98 3.22 0.36
CA ALA A 27 -6.65 3.00 1.77
C ALA A 27 -6.82 1.52 2.13
N PRO A 28 -5.99 1.00 3.05
CA PRO A 28 -6.11 -0.37 3.53
C PRO A 28 -7.42 -0.53 4.31
N VAL A 29 -8.24 -1.49 3.90
CA VAL A 29 -9.49 -1.87 4.59
C VAL A 29 -9.33 -3.17 5.37
N HIS A 30 -8.30 -3.95 5.04
CA HIS A 30 -8.03 -5.26 5.60
C HIS A 30 -6.66 -5.32 6.29
N TRP A 31 -6.48 -6.24 7.25
CA TRP A 31 -5.22 -6.41 7.98
C TRP A 31 -4.04 -6.76 7.04
N LYS A 32 -4.32 -7.50 5.95
CA LYS A 32 -3.33 -7.80 4.91
C LYS A 32 -2.83 -6.54 4.18
N GLY A 33 -3.71 -5.55 3.97
CA GLY A 33 -3.32 -4.26 3.39
C GLY A 33 -2.37 -3.49 4.31
N TRP A 34 -2.59 -3.57 5.64
CA TRP A 34 -1.69 -3.00 6.64
C TRP A 34 -0.32 -3.70 6.68
N LEU A 35 -0.26 -5.03 6.50
CA LEU A 35 1.01 -5.74 6.37
C LEU A 35 1.82 -5.28 5.16
N VAL A 36 1.16 -5.03 4.02
CA VAL A 36 1.82 -4.53 2.81
C VAL A 36 2.39 -3.12 3.05
N VAL A 37 1.65 -2.25 3.75
CA VAL A 37 2.15 -0.92 4.18
C VAL A 37 3.34 -1.07 5.12
N ALA A 38 3.23 -1.95 6.14
CA ALA A 38 4.30 -2.19 7.09
C ALA A 38 5.56 -2.75 6.41
N GLY A 39 5.41 -3.63 5.42
CA GLY A 39 6.51 -4.14 4.61
C GLY A 39 7.21 -3.04 3.81
N PHE A 40 6.45 -2.15 3.18
CA PHE A 40 7.01 -1.00 2.47
C PHE A 40 7.76 -0.03 3.41
N VAL A 41 7.18 0.28 4.56
CA VAL A 41 7.83 1.15 5.57
C VAL A 41 9.10 0.50 6.12
N THR A 42 9.07 -0.81 6.40
CA THR A 42 10.26 -1.56 6.85
C THR A 42 11.35 -1.55 5.77
N CYS A 43 10.97 -1.70 4.50
CA CYS A 43 11.91 -1.62 3.38
C CYS A 43 12.57 -0.24 3.28
N LEU A 44 11.80 0.84 3.44
CA LEU A 44 12.33 2.21 3.49
C LEU A 44 13.25 2.44 4.70
N MET A 45 12.88 1.92 5.88
CA MET A 45 13.71 2.00 7.08
C MET A 45 15.05 1.29 6.86
N LEU A 46 15.05 0.09 6.29
CA LEU A 46 16.27 -0.64 5.96
C LEU A 46 17.14 0.12 4.94
N GLY A 47 16.51 0.71 3.92
CA GLY A 47 17.20 1.58 2.98
C GLY A 47 17.82 2.80 3.66
N GLY A 48 17.09 3.43 4.58
CA GLY A 48 17.56 4.60 5.34
C GLY A 48 18.71 4.26 6.30
N VAL A 49 18.65 3.10 6.96
CA VAL A 49 19.74 2.58 7.79
C VAL A 49 20.98 2.28 6.94
N ALA A 50 20.80 1.67 5.77
CA ALA A 50 21.90 1.46 4.83
C ALA A 50 22.50 2.79 4.38
N PHE A 51 21.67 3.78 4.02
CA PHE A 51 22.13 5.11 3.67
C PHE A 51 22.93 5.77 4.79
N ALA A 52 22.45 5.73 6.04
CA ALA A 52 23.16 6.28 7.19
C ALA A 52 24.50 5.56 7.43
N TRP A 53 24.52 4.23 7.31
CA TRP A 53 25.73 3.43 7.46
C TRP A 53 26.79 3.75 6.41
N PHE A 54 26.40 3.79 5.13
CA PHE A 54 27.31 4.13 4.03
C PHE A 54 27.73 5.60 4.05
N GLY A 55 26.84 6.50 4.49
CA GLY A 55 27.17 7.91 4.71
C GLY A 55 28.25 8.11 5.78
N ALA A 56 28.22 7.31 6.85
CA ALA A 56 29.23 7.34 7.90
C ALA A 56 30.61 6.80 7.45
N HIS A 57 30.69 6.10 6.31
CA HIS A 57 31.91 5.51 5.75
C HIS A 57 32.44 6.27 4.51
N ASP A 58 32.09 7.56 4.35
CA ASP A 58 32.43 8.39 3.18
C ASP A 58 31.96 7.84 1.82
N ARG A 59 31.03 6.89 1.82
CA ARG A 59 30.45 6.26 0.63
C ARG A 59 29.03 6.74 0.37
N MET A 60 28.81 8.05 0.50
CA MET A 60 27.48 8.66 0.35
C MET A 60 26.80 8.30 -0.98
N ALA A 61 27.52 8.36 -2.10
CA ALA A 61 26.95 8.04 -3.42
C ALA A 61 26.38 6.61 -3.49
N MET A 62 27.06 5.65 -2.87
CA MET A 62 26.62 4.25 -2.83
C MET A 62 25.40 4.07 -1.90
N GLY A 63 25.39 4.77 -0.76
CA GLY A 63 24.24 4.82 0.13
C GLY A 63 22.99 5.41 -0.55
N ILE A 64 23.14 6.51 -1.30
CA ILE A 64 22.04 7.15 -2.05
C ILE A 64 21.51 6.17 -3.10
N ALA A 65 22.40 5.53 -3.86
CA ALA A 65 22.02 4.58 -4.91
C ALA A 65 21.22 3.40 -4.32
N LEU A 66 21.67 2.83 -3.20
CA LEU A 66 20.98 1.74 -2.50
C LEU A 66 19.62 2.16 -1.97
N PHE A 67 19.53 3.34 -1.32
CA PHE A 67 18.26 3.85 -0.83
C PHE A 67 17.27 4.12 -1.97
N ALA A 68 17.72 4.78 -3.04
CA ALA A 68 16.91 5.05 -4.22
C ALA A 68 16.41 3.76 -4.87
N LEU A 69 17.27 2.76 -5.02
CA LEU A 69 16.89 1.45 -5.57
C LEU A 69 15.86 0.74 -4.69
N ALA A 70 16.08 0.70 -3.37
CA ALA A 70 15.14 0.09 -2.43
C ALA A 70 13.78 0.81 -2.42
N ALA A 71 13.78 2.15 -2.41
CA ALA A 71 12.57 2.95 -2.47
C ALA A 71 11.81 2.75 -3.80
N PHE A 72 12.53 2.64 -4.92
CA PHE A 72 11.93 2.44 -6.23
C PHE A 72 11.30 1.05 -6.36
N ILE A 73 12.03 -0.01 -6.00
CA ILE A 73 11.53 -1.39 -6.02
C ILE A 73 10.37 -1.56 -5.04
N GLY A 74 10.53 -1.07 -3.80
CA GLY A 74 9.50 -1.12 -2.77
C GLY A 74 8.24 -0.34 -3.18
N GLY A 75 8.40 0.83 -3.80
CA GLY A 75 7.31 1.66 -4.27
C GLY A 75 6.55 1.02 -5.43
N LEU A 76 7.26 0.48 -6.42
CA LEU A 76 6.65 -0.24 -7.54
C LEU A 76 5.90 -1.48 -7.07
N TRP A 77 6.49 -2.26 -6.15
CA TRP A 77 5.83 -3.39 -5.53
C TRP A 77 4.55 -2.98 -4.80
N PHE A 78 4.62 -1.94 -3.96
CA PHE A 78 3.48 -1.43 -3.22
C PHE A 78 2.34 -0.98 -4.14
N ILE A 79 2.67 -0.25 -5.22
CA ILE A 79 1.70 0.19 -6.23
C ILE A 79 1.09 -1.01 -6.98
N SER A 80 1.88 -2.02 -7.31
CA SER A 80 1.39 -3.22 -7.98
C SER A 80 0.40 -3.99 -7.09
N VAL A 81 0.76 -4.23 -5.82
CA VAL A 81 -0.09 -4.95 -4.87
C VAL A 81 -1.40 -4.20 -4.61
N THR A 82 -1.33 -2.87 -4.44
CA THR A 82 -2.54 -2.04 -4.26
C THR A 82 -3.46 -2.06 -5.48
N ARG A 83 -2.92 -2.13 -6.70
CA ARG A 83 -3.72 -2.28 -7.93
C ARG A 83 -4.36 -3.67 -8.06
N VAL A 84 -3.61 -4.74 -7.77
CA VAL A 84 -4.10 -6.13 -7.92
C VAL A 84 -5.12 -6.49 -6.84
N ARG A 85 -4.93 -5.99 -5.62
CA ARG A 85 -5.78 -6.32 -4.45
C ARG A 85 -6.71 -5.17 -4.03
N GLY A 86 -6.83 -4.14 -4.85
CA GLY A 86 -7.68 -2.98 -4.61
C GLY A 86 -9.07 -3.17 -5.20
N ASP A 87 -10.11 -2.82 -4.44
CA ASP A 87 -11.48 -2.78 -4.94
C ASP A 87 -11.67 -1.55 -5.84
N PRO A 88 -12.00 -1.71 -7.14
CA PRO A 88 -12.19 -0.59 -8.05
C PRO A 88 -13.55 0.10 -7.91
N ILE A 89 -14.53 -0.56 -7.26
CA ILE A 89 -15.94 -0.16 -7.25
C ILE A 89 -16.31 0.41 -5.87
N ARG A 90 -16.03 -0.31 -4.79
CA ARG A 90 -16.46 0.08 -3.44
C ARG A 90 -15.48 1.05 -2.78
N THR A 91 -16.03 1.99 -2.02
CA THR A 91 -15.24 2.92 -1.21
C THR A 91 -15.04 2.40 0.21
N VAL A 92 -14.04 2.93 0.91
CA VAL A 92 -13.81 2.66 2.34
C VAL A 92 -15.05 2.96 3.18
N ALA A 93 -15.85 3.96 2.78
CA ALA A 93 -17.11 4.31 3.45
C ALA A 93 -18.13 3.18 3.34
N ASP A 94 -18.20 2.50 2.18
CA ASP A 94 -19.08 1.34 1.98
C ASP A 94 -18.64 0.16 2.85
N TYR A 95 -17.32 -0.10 2.94
CA TYR A 95 -16.77 -1.12 3.84
C TYR A 95 -16.98 -0.80 5.33
N LYS A 96 -17.03 0.48 5.72
CA LYS A 96 -17.34 0.89 7.10
C LYS A 96 -18.84 0.77 7.42
N ARG A 97 -19.72 1.00 6.44
CA ARG A 97 -21.18 0.84 6.60
C ARG A 97 -21.59 -0.62 6.66
N ASP A 98 -20.91 -1.50 5.92
CA ASP A 98 -21.12 -2.95 5.96
C ASP A 98 -20.49 -3.62 7.19
N LYS A 99 -19.66 -2.91 7.97
CA LYS A 99 -19.12 -3.43 9.22
C LYS A 99 -20.24 -3.43 10.26
N PRO A 100 -20.68 -4.60 10.78
CA PRO A 100 -21.68 -4.62 11.84
C PRO A 100 -21.15 -3.80 13.01
N SER A 101 -21.92 -2.80 13.42
CA SER A 101 -21.70 -2.13 14.71
C SER A 101 -21.86 -3.21 15.77
N VAL A 102 -20.74 -3.53 16.43
CA VAL A 102 -20.73 -4.35 17.64
C VAL A 102 -20.97 -3.43 18.83
#